data_AF-A0A537TKI6-F1
#
_entry.id   AF-A0A537TKI6-F1
#
_cell.length_a   1.000
_cell.length_b   1.000
_cell.length_c   1.000
_cell.angle_alpha   90.00
_cell.angle_beta   90.00
_cell.angle_gamma   90.00
#
_symmetry.space_group_name_H-M   'P 1'
#
loop_
_entity.id
_entity.type
_entity.pdbx_description
1 polymer ?
#
loop_
_entity_poly.entity_id
_entity_poly.type
_entity_poly.pdbx_seq_one_letter_code
_entity_poly.pdbx_strand_id
1 'polypeptide(L)'
;MFERFTPEARGAVEHAQADAGFLGHKQVGTEHLLLGLLHNDVSTAKLLTASGVFYLEARGVVAEIVGAYDPPRPGELPFSPRAKRVLELALREALPQGYTEIRPEHLLLGLLREGEGVGARILSDLGVDLAELRTRTTRQLAEQAPAELPVVEVQAPRPAGLSTRLTDLVLGVAGFAVGLLTGWLIWGWS
;
A
#
# COMPACT_ATOMS: atom_id res chain seq x y z
N MET A 1 11.40 8.10 1.56
CA MET A 1 11.00 6.84 2.25
C MET A 1 9.54 6.48 2.00
N PHE A 2 8.61 7.44 2.11
CA PHE A 2 7.16 7.19 2.03
C PHE A 2 6.52 7.48 0.65
N GLU A 3 7.30 7.48 -0.43
CA GLU A 3 6.79 7.85 -1.77
C GLU A 3 5.68 6.93 -2.28
N ARG A 4 5.68 5.67 -1.84
CA ARG A 4 4.66 4.69 -2.20
C ARG A 4 3.49 4.65 -1.21
N PHE A 5 3.48 5.47 -0.17
CA PHE A 5 2.42 5.43 0.85
C PHE A 5 1.24 6.28 0.38
N THR A 6 0.03 5.75 0.53
CA THR A 6 -1.19 6.56 0.34
C THR A 6 -1.20 7.74 1.34
N PRO A 7 -1.96 8.82 1.08
CA PRO A 7 -2.09 9.92 2.03
C PRO A 7 -2.47 9.47 3.45
N GLU A 8 -3.36 8.48 3.57
CA GLU A 8 -3.81 7.94 4.85
C GLU A 8 -2.68 7.17 5.56
N ALA A 9 -1.89 6.38 4.81
CA ALA A 9 -0.75 5.66 5.37
C ALA A 9 0.37 6.63 5.82
N ARG A 10 0.60 7.72 5.07
CA ARG A 10 1.52 8.79 5.49
C ARG A 10 1.02 9.48 6.75
N GLY A 11 -0.27 9.84 6.77
CA GLY A 11 -0.93 10.41 7.93
C GLY A 11 -0.78 9.52 9.17
N ALA A 12 -1.00 8.21 9.08
CA ALA A 12 -0.80 7.29 10.20
C ALA A 12 0.65 7.34 10.76
N VAL A 13 1.65 7.41 9.88
CA VAL A 13 3.05 7.53 10.30
C VAL A 13 3.37 8.89 10.91
N GLU A 14 2.78 9.98 10.40
CA GLU A 14 2.91 11.32 10.96
C GLU A 14 2.30 11.40 12.37
N HIS A 15 1.12 10.80 12.59
CA HIS A 15 0.51 10.70 13.92
C HIS A 15 1.38 9.87 14.87
N ALA A 16 1.99 8.77 14.40
CA ALA A 16 2.96 8.01 15.18
C ALA A 16 4.17 8.85 15.61
N GLN A 17 4.70 9.69 14.72
CA GLN A 17 5.78 10.62 15.08
C GLN A 17 5.32 11.65 16.11
N ALA A 18 4.13 12.21 15.93
CA ALA A 18 3.54 13.17 16.86
C ALA A 18 3.36 12.55 18.25
N ASP A 19 2.78 11.36 18.36
CA ASP A 19 2.61 10.66 19.63
C ASP A 19 3.95 10.38 20.34
N ALA A 20 4.98 9.94 19.59
CA ALA A 20 6.32 9.75 20.16
C ALA A 20 6.90 11.07 20.70
N GLY A 21 6.74 12.17 19.96
CA GLY A 21 7.17 13.50 20.37
C GLY A 21 6.41 14.01 21.60
N PHE A 22 5.09 13.84 21.64
CA PHE A 22 4.23 14.23 22.77
C PHE A 22 4.54 13.45 24.05
N LEU A 23 4.90 12.16 23.93
CA LEU A 23 5.31 11.34 25.07
C LEU A 23 6.77 11.55 25.47
N GLY A 24 7.52 12.41 24.77
CA GLY A 24 8.92 12.71 25.05
C GLY A 24 9.90 11.59 24.67
N HIS A 25 9.44 10.61 23.89
CA HIS A 25 10.25 9.46 23.47
C HIS A 25 11.32 9.88 22.44
N LYS A 26 12.47 9.19 22.44
CA LYS A 26 13.62 9.53 21.57
C LYS A 26 13.54 8.92 20.16
N GLN A 27 12.62 7.98 19.96
CA GLN A 27 12.48 7.23 18.71
C GLN A 27 11.03 6.80 18.53
N VAL A 28 10.63 6.61 17.28
CA VAL A 28 9.32 6.04 16.93
C VAL A 28 9.43 4.51 17.02
N GLY A 29 8.79 3.95 18.04
CA GLY A 29 8.60 2.51 18.22
C GLY A 29 7.35 1.94 17.53
N THR A 30 7.19 0.62 17.62
CA THR A 30 6.02 -0.12 17.08
C THR A 30 4.70 0.29 17.71
N GLU A 31 4.75 0.70 18.98
CA GLU A 31 3.63 1.18 19.77
C GLU A 31 3.11 2.52 19.27
N HIS A 32 3.98 3.39 18.77
CA HIS A 32 3.55 4.63 18.13
C HIS A 32 2.93 4.37 16.76
N LEU A 33 3.47 3.41 16.00
CA LEU A 33 2.83 2.99 14.75
C LEU A 33 1.42 2.45 15.01
N LEU A 34 1.21 1.70 16.09
CA LEU A 34 -0.13 1.30 16.54
C LEU A 34 -1.03 2.51 16.84
N LEU A 35 -0.54 3.50 17.62
CA LEU A 35 -1.31 4.70 17.93
C LEU A 35 -1.68 5.50 16.67
N GLY A 36 -0.74 5.62 15.73
CA GLY A 36 -0.99 6.26 14.43
C GLY A 36 -2.06 5.54 13.60
N LEU A 37 -2.14 4.21 13.67
CA LEU A 37 -3.18 3.40 13.01
C LEU A 37 -4.54 3.45 13.72
N LEU A 38 -4.59 3.94 14.96
CA LEU A 38 -5.81 4.18 15.76
C LEU A 38 -6.38 5.58 15.56
N HIS A 39 -5.70 6.47 14.84
CA HIS A 39 -6.19 7.82 14.62
C HIS A 39 -7.43 7.83 13.71
N ASN A 40 -8.40 8.72 14.01
CA ASN A 40 -9.79 8.65 13.49
C ASN A 40 -9.95 8.71 11.96
N ASP A 41 -8.91 9.12 11.24
CA ASP A 41 -8.96 9.34 9.79
C ASP A 41 -8.46 8.14 8.97
N VAL A 42 -8.25 6.99 9.63
CA VAL A 42 -7.62 5.82 9.02
C VAL A 42 -8.58 4.62 9.04
N SER A 43 -8.65 3.89 7.93
CA SER A 43 -9.50 2.70 7.79
C SER A 43 -9.19 1.60 8.83
N THR A 44 -7.95 1.51 9.29
CA THR A 44 -7.52 0.59 10.36
C THR A 44 -8.07 0.96 11.73
N ALA A 45 -8.37 2.24 11.99
CA ALA A 45 -8.91 2.66 13.28
C ALA A 45 -10.27 2.01 13.55
N LYS A 46 -11.10 1.88 12.51
CA LYS A 46 -12.39 1.16 12.60
C LYS A 46 -12.19 -0.32 12.91
N LEU A 47 -11.23 -1.00 12.26
CA LEU A 47 -10.92 -2.41 12.51
C LEU A 47 -10.43 -2.65 13.94
N LEU A 48 -9.51 -1.81 14.41
CA LEU A 48 -8.93 -1.90 15.74
C LEU A 48 -9.99 -1.59 16.81
N THR A 49 -10.80 -0.56 16.60
CA THR A 49 -11.94 -0.20 17.48
C THR A 49 -12.98 -1.32 17.54
N ALA A 50 -13.32 -1.93 16.40
CA ALA A 50 -14.21 -3.09 16.36
C ALA A 50 -13.61 -4.35 17.03
N SER A 51 -12.31 -4.34 17.31
CA SER A 51 -11.60 -5.37 18.06
C SER A 51 -11.36 -4.97 19.53
N GLY A 52 -11.97 -3.87 19.99
CA GLY A 52 -11.88 -3.39 21.37
C GLY A 52 -10.68 -2.50 21.68
N VAL A 53 -9.91 -2.08 20.67
CA VAL A 53 -8.73 -1.23 20.88
C VAL A 53 -9.07 0.22 20.60
N PHE A 54 -9.02 1.05 21.63
CA PHE A 54 -9.30 2.48 21.56
C PHE A 54 -8.03 3.31 21.73
N TYR A 55 -7.92 4.42 20.98
CA TYR A 55 -6.73 5.28 20.99
C TYR A 55 -6.31 5.73 22.39
N LEU A 56 -7.24 6.25 23.21
CA LEU A 56 -6.92 6.79 24.53
C LEU A 56 -6.42 5.72 25.49
N GLU A 57 -7.02 4.53 25.47
CA GLU A 57 -6.63 3.40 26.29
C GLU A 57 -5.24 2.88 25.86
N ALA A 58 -5.05 2.64 24.56
CA ALA A 58 -3.76 2.22 24.02
C ALA A 58 -2.65 3.22 24.35
N ARG A 59 -2.92 4.53 24.25
CA ARG A 59 -1.95 5.59 24.61
C ARG A 59 -1.62 5.59 26.10
N GLY A 60 -2.59 5.34 26.97
CA GLY A 60 -2.36 5.15 28.40
C GLY A 60 -1.41 3.98 28.66
N VAL A 61 -1.67 2.83 28.05
CA VAL A 61 -0.81 1.65 28.16
C VAL A 61 0.61 1.92 27.63
N VAL A 62 0.77 2.66 26.53
CA VAL A 62 2.09 3.08 26.04
C VAL A 62 2.84 3.89 27.09
N ALA A 63 2.17 4.88 27.70
CA ALA A 63 2.77 5.72 28.72
C ALA A 63 3.16 4.93 29.97
N GLU A 64 2.42 3.88 30.32
CA GLU A 64 2.73 2.98 31.43
C GLU A 64 3.91 2.04 31.12
N ILE A 65 3.96 1.43 29.93
CA ILE A 65 4.99 0.45 29.56
C ILE A 65 6.34 1.12 29.26
N VAL A 66 6.33 2.19 28.46
CA VAL A 66 7.55 2.84 27.96
C VAL A 66 7.99 3.98 28.87
N GLY A 67 7.05 4.57 29.61
CA GLY A 67 7.23 5.77 30.43
C GLY A 67 7.13 7.04 29.59
N ALA A 68 6.32 8.00 30.03
CA ALA A 68 6.35 9.35 29.47
C ALA A 68 7.57 10.12 30.02
N TYR A 69 8.36 10.76 29.15
CA TYR A 69 9.44 11.66 29.57
C TYR A 69 8.99 13.11 29.50
N ASP A 70 9.47 13.94 30.42
CA ASP A 70 9.35 15.40 30.35
C ASP A 70 10.68 16.02 29.88
N PRO A 71 10.71 16.98 28.93
CA PRO A 71 9.61 17.58 28.15
C PRO A 71 9.39 16.97 26.73
N PRO A 72 8.26 17.30 26.04
CA PRO A 72 7.99 16.90 24.67
C PRO A 72 9.14 17.20 23.71
N ARG A 73 9.32 16.33 22.72
CA ARG A 73 10.39 16.46 21.71
C ARG A 73 9.80 16.79 20.34
N PRO A 74 9.81 18.08 19.93
CA PRO A 74 9.34 18.44 18.59
C PRO A 74 10.36 18.01 17.52
N GLY A 75 9.84 17.73 16.32
CA GLY A 75 10.64 17.37 15.14
C GLY A 75 10.50 15.90 14.72
N GLU A 76 11.10 15.56 13.58
CA GLU A 76 11.10 14.18 13.08
C GLU A 76 12.00 13.31 13.94
N LEU A 77 11.42 12.25 14.51
CA LEU A 77 12.13 11.29 15.35
C LEU A 77 12.57 10.07 14.53
N PRO A 78 13.76 9.51 14.79
CA PRO A 78 14.20 8.31 14.10
C PRO A 78 13.32 7.10 14.46
N PHE A 79 13.09 6.20 13.52
CA PHE A 79 12.42 4.93 13.80
C PHE A 79 13.34 3.94 14.51
N SER A 80 12.81 3.24 15.50
CA SER A 80 13.47 2.08 16.12
C SER A 80 13.73 0.97 15.08
N PRO A 81 14.69 0.05 15.31
CA PRO A 81 14.94 -1.08 14.41
C PRO A 81 13.68 -1.93 14.13
N ARG A 82 12.86 -2.18 15.17
CA ARG A 82 11.59 -2.92 15.02
C ARG A 82 10.55 -2.12 14.23
N ALA A 83 10.41 -0.82 14.47
CA ALA A 83 9.51 0.02 13.69
C ALA A 83 9.91 0.09 12.20
N LYS A 84 11.21 0.18 11.90
CA LYS A 84 11.71 0.06 10.52
C LYS A 84 11.33 -1.29 9.90
N ARG A 85 11.46 -2.37 10.66
CA ARG A 85 11.04 -3.70 10.22
C ARG A 85 9.54 -3.78 9.95
N VAL A 86 8.69 -3.13 10.74
CA VAL A 86 7.24 -3.02 10.45
C VAL A 86 7.00 -2.35 9.10
N LEU A 87 7.67 -1.24 8.80
CA LEU A 87 7.55 -0.54 7.52
C LEU A 87 8.03 -1.39 6.34
N GLU A 88 9.14 -2.11 6.50
CA GLU A 88 9.64 -3.06 5.51
C GLU A 88 8.68 -4.24 5.27
N LEU A 89 8.09 -4.77 6.35
CA LEU A 89 7.10 -5.84 6.26
C LEU A 89 5.83 -5.35 5.56
N ALA A 90 5.36 -4.14 5.85
CA ALA A 90 4.22 -3.54 5.15
C ALA A 90 4.43 -3.47 3.63
N LEU A 91 5.64 -3.09 3.20
CA LEU A 91 6.03 -3.12 1.78
C LEU A 91 5.99 -4.55 1.20
N ARG A 92 6.46 -5.55 1.97
CA ARG A 92 6.45 -6.97 1.56
C ARG A 92 5.05 -7.59 1.54
N GLU A 93 4.09 -7.05 2.29
CA GLU A 93 2.68 -7.47 2.20
C GLU A 93 2.02 -6.92 0.93
N ALA A 94 2.36 -5.68 0.53
CA ALA A 94 1.79 -5.02 -0.64
C ALA A 94 2.27 -5.61 -1.98
N LEU A 95 3.58 -5.85 -2.12
CA LEU A 95 4.20 -6.20 -3.40
C LEU A 95 3.69 -7.50 -4.06
N PRO A 96 3.55 -8.64 -3.35
CA PRO A 96 3.13 -9.90 -3.96
C PRO A 96 1.70 -9.87 -4.50
N GLN A 97 0.88 -8.95 -4.00
CA GLN A 97 -0.53 -8.79 -4.37
C GLN A 97 -0.73 -7.74 -5.46
N GLY A 98 0.35 -7.21 -6.05
CA GLY A 98 0.29 -6.23 -7.13
C GLY A 98 -0.04 -4.79 -6.69
N TYR A 99 -0.12 -4.52 -5.38
CA TYR A 99 -0.37 -3.16 -4.90
C TYR A 99 0.81 -2.24 -5.24
N THR A 100 0.51 -1.16 -5.95
CA THR A 100 1.47 -0.10 -6.28
C THR A 100 1.72 0.85 -5.11
N GLU A 101 0.75 0.93 -4.18
CA GLU A 101 0.76 1.80 -3.01
C GLU A 101 0.64 1.02 -1.68
N ILE A 102 1.28 1.54 -0.64
CA ILE A 102 1.21 1.06 0.74
C ILE A 102 0.09 1.81 1.45
N ARG A 103 -0.80 1.04 2.07
CA ARG A 103 -2.04 1.48 2.69
C ARG A 103 -1.97 1.25 4.20
N PRO A 104 -2.84 1.86 5.01
CA PRO A 104 -2.88 1.60 6.44
C PRO A 104 -2.99 0.11 6.81
N GLU A 105 -3.77 -0.67 6.05
CA GLU A 105 -3.90 -2.11 6.27
C GLU A 105 -2.56 -2.84 6.11
N HIS A 106 -1.73 -2.44 5.13
CA HIS A 106 -0.39 -3.00 4.96
C HIS A 106 0.50 -2.69 6.18
N LEU A 107 0.39 -1.50 6.76
CA LEU A 107 1.11 -1.14 7.98
C LEU A 107 0.65 -1.99 9.17
N LEU A 108 -0.65 -2.19 9.33
CA LEU A 108 -1.20 -3.07 10.37
C LEU A 108 -0.74 -4.51 10.18
N LEU A 109 -0.77 -5.05 8.95
CA LEU A 109 -0.25 -6.38 8.64
C LEU A 109 1.25 -6.50 8.93
N GLY A 110 2.02 -5.45 8.65
CA GLY A 110 3.44 -5.34 8.99
C GLY A 110 3.68 -5.38 10.51
N LEU A 111 2.86 -4.65 11.27
CA LEU A 111 2.91 -4.62 12.74
C LEU A 111 2.63 -6.00 13.34
N LEU A 112 1.55 -6.65 12.87
CA LEU A 112 1.16 -7.98 13.32
C LEU A 112 2.20 -9.06 12.94
N ARG A 113 2.88 -8.89 11.80
CA ARG A 113 3.93 -9.82 11.36
C ARG A 113 5.27 -9.62 12.08
N GLU A 114 5.56 -8.41 12.53
CA GLU A 114 6.73 -8.17 13.39
C GLU A 114 6.54 -8.83 14.76
N GLY A 115 5.34 -8.70 15.36
CA GLY A 115 4.81 -9.56 16.42
C GLY A 115 5.50 -9.51 17.79
N GLU A 116 6.74 -9.03 17.88
CA GLU A 116 7.54 -9.01 19.12
C GLU A 116 7.70 -7.60 19.73
N GLY A 117 7.30 -6.56 19.00
CA GLY A 117 7.34 -5.18 19.45
C GLY A 117 6.28 -4.84 20.50
N VAL A 118 6.45 -3.68 21.12
CA VAL A 118 5.53 -3.16 22.13
C VAL A 118 4.12 -2.98 21.56
N GLY A 119 3.98 -2.62 20.29
CA GLY A 119 2.67 -2.50 19.64
C GLY A 119 1.89 -3.83 19.62
N ALA A 120 2.55 -4.94 19.25
CA ALA A 120 1.92 -6.27 19.26
C ALA A 120 1.60 -6.75 20.68
N ARG A 121 2.48 -6.43 21.65
CA ARG A 121 2.23 -6.68 23.06
C ARG A 121 1.01 -5.92 23.57
N ILE A 122 0.87 -4.63 23.26
CA ILE A 122 -0.30 -3.83 23.68
C ILE A 122 -1.59 -4.42 23.15
N LEU A 123 -1.62 -4.82 21.88
CA LEU A 123 -2.80 -5.52 21.31
C LEU A 123 -3.12 -6.79 22.11
N SER A 124 -2.10 -7.57 22.47
CA SER A 124 -2.29 -8.81 23.25
C SER A 124 -2.75 -8.54 24.68
N ASP A 125 -2.19 -7.52 25.33
CA ASP A 125 -2.53 -7.10 26.70
C ASP A 125 -3.98 -6.57 26.78
N LEU A 126 -4.49 -5.98 25.68
CA LEU A 126 -5.90 -5.58 25.51
C LEU A 126 -6.82 -6.74 25.09
N GLY A 127 -6.32 -7.97 25.05
CA GLY A 127 -7.11 -9.17 24.75
C GLY A 127 -7.40 -9.40 23.27
N VAL A 128 -6.68 -8.74 22.36
CA VAL A 128 -6.83 -8.94 20.92
C VAL A 128 -6.12 -10.21 20.46
N ASP A 129 -6.86 -11.10 19.79
CA ASP A 129 -6.26 -12.20 19.03
C ASP A 129 -5.61 -11.65 17.75
N LEU A 130 -4.27 -11.68 17.70
CA LEU A 130 -3.48 -11.17 16.59
C LEU A 130 -3.72 -11.94 15.28
N ALA A 131 -4.03 -13.24 15.34
CA ALA A 131 -4.29 -14.06 14.17
C ALA A 131 -5.66 -13.74 13.57
N GLU A 132 -6.68 -13.55 14.41
CA GLU A 132 -8.00 -13.10 13.97
C GLU A 132 -7.94 -11.67 13.41
N LEU A 133 -7.22 -10.75 14.07
CA LEU A 133 -7.05 -9.39 13.58
C LEU A 133 -6.32 -9.36 12.23
N ARG A 134 -5.31 -10.22 12.04
CA ARG A 134 -4.63 -10.38 10.72
C ARG A 134 -5.62 -10.84 9.66
N THR A 135 -6.46 -11.84 9.97
CA THR A 135 -7.46 -12.38 9.05
C THR A 135 -8.48 -11.32 8.63
N ARG A 136 -9.01 -10.54 9.59
CA ARG A 136 -9.92 -9.42 9.31
C ARG A 136 -9.27 -8.33 8.47
N THR A 137 -8.03 -7.98 8.79
CA THR A 137 -7.28 -6.94 8.06
C THR A 137 -7.03 -7.36 6.61
N THR A 138 -6.62 -8.61 6.37
CA THR A 138 -6.44 -9.14 5.00
C THR A 138 -7.75 -9.15 4.22
N ARG A 139 -8.87 -9.52 4.86
CA ARG A 139 -10.19 -9.48 4.23
C ARG A 139 -10.58 -8.07 3.81
N GLN A 140 -10.48 -7.09 4.72
CA GLN A 140 -10.80 -5.70 4.41
C GLN A 140 -9.92 -5.15 3.27
N LEU A 141 -8.63 -5.46 3.30
CA LEU A 141 -7.70 -5.04 2.25
C LEU A 141 -8.11 -5.60 0.87
N ALA A 142 -8.57 -6.86 0.81
CA ALA A 142 -9.06 -7.47 -0.41
C ALA A 142 -10.38 -6.87 -0.90
N GLU A 143 -11.32 -6.57 0.01
CA GLU A 143 -12.60 -5.91 -0.31
C GLU A 143 -12.41 -4.48 -0.86
N GLN A 144 -11.33 -3.83 -0.46
CA GLN A 144 -10.98 -2.48 -0.88
C GLN A 144 -9.95 -2.47 -2.01
N ALA A 145 -9.55 -3.63 -2.55
CA ALA A 145 -8.78 -3.66 -3.79
C ALA A 145 -9.70 -3.16 -4.92
N PRO A 146 -9.22 -2.27 -5.80
CA PRO A 146 -9.98 -1.95 -7.01
C PRO A 146 -10.26 -3.28 -7.70
N ALA A 147 -11.54 -3.58 -7.96
CA ALA A 147 -11.91 -4.73 -8.78
C ALA A 147 -11.09 -4.61 -10.07
N GLU A 148 -10.18 -5.55 -10.32
CA GLU A 148 -9.56 -5.67 -11.64
C GLU A 148 -10.73 -5.71 -12.62
N LEU A 149 -10.90 -4.63 -13.40
CA LEU A 149 -11.78 -4.70 -14.55
C LEU A 149 -11.26 -5.90 -15.34
N PRO A 150 -12.10 -6.90 -15.66
CA PRO A 150 -11.66 -8.01 -16.47
C PRO A 150 -10.99 -7.40 -17.68
N VAL A 151 -9.75 -7.81 -17.96
CA VAL A 151 -9.11 -7.49 -19.22
C VAL A 151 -9.99 -8.17 -20.26
N VAL A 152 -10.99 -7.44 -20.77
CA VAL A 152 -11.80 -7.88 -21.88
C VAL A 152 -10.83 -7.86 -23.03
N GLU A 153 -10.24 -9.02 -23.32
CA GLU A 153 -9.53 -9.25 -24.56
C GLU A 153 -10.53 -8.96 -25.66
N VAL A 154 -10.46 -7.76 -26.23
CA VAL A 154 -11.28 -7.36 -27.37
C VAL A 154 -10.80 -8.23 -28.51
N GLN A 155 -11.47 -9.38 -28.70
CA GLN A 155 -11.31 -10.21 -29.87
C GLN A 155 -11.69 -9.33 -31.07
N ALA A 156 -10.68 -8.80 -31.77
CA ALA A 156 -10.91 -8.08 -33.00
C ALA A 156 -11.79 -8.95 -33.92
N PRO A 157 -12.83 -8.37 -34.56
CA PRO A 157 -13.69 -9.15 -35.43
C PRO A 157 -12.83 -9.84 -36.49
N ARG A 158 -12.91 -11.17 -36.54
CA ARG A 158 -12.27 -11.97 -37.58
C ARG A 158 -12.82 -11.43 -38.92
N PRO A 159 -11.99 -10.93 -39.85
CA PRO A 159 -12.52 -10.37 -41.08
C PRO A 159 -13.34 -11.44 -41.78
N ALA A 160 -14.65 -11.18 -41.93
CA ALA A 160 -15.54 -12.03 -42.68
C ALA A 160 -14.98 -12.16 -44.10
N GLY A 161 -14.83 -13.40 -44.56
CA GLY A 161 -14.12 -13.74 -45.79
C GLY A 161 -14.57 -12.88 -46.98
N LEU A 162 -13.62 -12.13 -47.54
CA LEU A 162 -13.73 -11.63 -48.90
C LEU A 162 -13.38 -12.77 -49.85
N SER A 163 -14.38 -13.59 -50.18
CA SER A 163 -14.38 -14.33 -51.44
C SER A 163 -14.67 -13.33 -52.55
N THR A 164 -13.64 -12.64 -53.05
CA THR A 164 -13.74 -11.93 -54.33
C THR A 164 -13.01 -12.73 -55.39
N ARG A 165 -13.82 -13.38 -56.22
CA ARG A 165 -13.41 -14.05 -57.46
C ARG A 165 -12.73 -13.04 -58.39
N LEU A 166 -11.69 -13.53 -59.05
CA LEU A 166 -10.62 -12.78 -59.71
C LEU A 166 -10.90 -12.33 -61.17
N THR A 167 -12.13 -12.02 -61.58
CA THR A 167 -12.38 -11.82 -63.04
C THR A 167 -13.22 -10.65 -63.53
N ASP A 168 -13.82 -9.81 -62.69
CA ASP A 168 -14.71 -8.77 -63.23
C ASP A 168 -14.17 -7.35 -63.09
N LEU A 169 -13.76 -6.83 -64.25
CA LEU A 169 -13.88 -5.45 -64.73
C LEU A 169 -12.78 -4.42 -64.45
N VAL A 170 -11.95 -4.25 -65.47
CA VAL A 170 -11.20 -3.03 -65.83
C VAL A 170 -12.18 -1.87 -66.10
N LEU A 171 -12.02 -0.72 -65.43
CA LEU A 171 -11.91 0.63 -66.02
C LEU A 171 -12.02 1.72 -64.93
N GLY A 172 -11.08 2.66 -64.91
CA GLY A 172 -11.43 4.07 -64.63
C GLY A 172 -10.60 4.81 -63.59
N VAL A 173 -9.63 5.59 -64.10
CA VAL A 173 -9.12 6.89 -63.58
C VAL A 173 -8.18 6.80 -62.35
N ALA A 174 -6.85 6.79 -62.49
CA ALA A 174 -5.90 7.83 -62.95
C ALA A 174 -5.61 8.95 -61.92
N GLY A 175 -4.31 9.10 -61.59
CA GLY A 175 -3.68 10.24 -60.89
C GLY A 175 -2.78 9.81 -59.73
N PHE A 176 -1.52 9.38 -59.92
CA PHE A 176 -0.27 10.19 -59.86
C PHE A 176 -0.19 11.11 -58.60
N ALA A 177 0.88 11.19 -57.79
CA ALA A 177 2.31 10.95 -57.98
C ALA A 177 3.01 10.82 -56.59
N VAL A 178 3.95 9.87 -56.43
CA VAL A 178 5.43 10.06 -56.35
C VAL A 178 5.97 10.66 -55.04
N GLY A 179 6.89 9.93 -54.40
CA GLY A 179 7.77 10.46 -53.35
C GLY A 179 8.65 9.41 -52.68
N LEU A 180 9.60 8.83 -53.42
CA LEU A 180 10.69 7.99 -52.90
C LEU A 180 11.56 8.75 -51.90
N LEU A 181 11.86 8.15 -50.75
CA LEU A 181 13.19 8.28 -50.13
C LEU A 181 13.62 6.94 -49.54
N THR A 182 14.59 6.36 -50.25
CA THR A 182 15.43 5.23 -49.90
C THR A 182 16.41 5.60 -48.78
N GLY A 183 16.81 4.62 -47.97
CA GLY A 183 18.14 4.67 -47.34
C GLY A 183 18.31 3.89 -46.04
N TRP A 184 19.34 3.03 -46.06
CA TRP A 184 20.14 2.54 -44.94
C TRP A 184 19.71 1.23 -44.27
N LEU A 185 20.05 0.14 -44.97
CA LEU A 185 20.82 -0.97 -44.40
C LEU A 185 21.96 -0.44 -43.49
N ILE A 186 22.20 -1.09 -42.34
CA ILE A 186 23.50 -1.65 -41.89
C ILE A 186 23.46 -2.02 -40.38
N TRP A 187 23.48 -3.35 -40.13
CA TRP A 187 24.08 -4.15 -39.02
C TRP A 187 23.66 -3.91 -37.54
N GLY A 188 23.56 -4.91 -36.65
CA GLY A 188 23.87 -6.34 -36.67
C GLY A 188 23.76 -6.90 -35.24
N TRP A 189 23.46 -8.19 -35.09
CA TRP A 189 23.51 -8.92 -33.82
C TRP A 189 24.91 -9.51 -33.59
N SER A 190 25.56 -9.13 -32.49
CA SER A 190 26.39 -9.97 -31.60
C SER A 190 26.73 -9.17 -30.36
#